data_AF-A0A2Z6IBV4-F1
#
_entry.id   AF-A0A2Z6IBV4-F1
#
_cell.length_a   1.000
_cell.length_b   1.000
_cell.length_c   1.000
_cell.angle_alpha   90.00
_cell.angle_beta   90.00
_cell.angle_gamma   90.00
#
_symmetry.space_group_name_H-M   'P 1'
#
loop_
_entity.id
_entity.type
_entity.pdbx_description
1 polymer ?
#
loop_
_entity_poly.entity_id
_entity_poly.type
_entity_poly.pdbx_seq_one_letter_code
_entity_poly.pdbx_strand_id
1 'polypeptide(L)'
;MKRQPIHRGGILSAGYDPSRRWLDIEFDTHRILRVEGIGSEAAERFLRSSSPFGYWKDEIEDNYPVREVSLRESDSEKPEAKKSLDDLKRLFGDL
;
A
#
# COMPACT_ATOMS: atom_id res chain seq x y z
N MET A 1 1.62 -4.15 5.74
CA MET A 1 0.18 -4.17 5.37
C MET A 1 -0.14 -5.33 4.43
N LYS A 2 -1.42 -5.70 4.24
CA LYS A 2 -1.86 -6.61 3.15
C LYS A 2 -2.86 -5.88 2.28
N ARG A 3 -2.59 -5.77 0.98
CA ARG A 3 -3.53 -5.23 -0.01
C ARG A 3 -4.59 -6.28 -0.34
N GLN A 4 -5.84 -5.86 -0.43
CA GLN A 4 -6.97 -6.69 -0.83
C GLN A 4 -7.29 -6.43 -2.31
N PRO A 5 -7.56 -7.49 -3.10
CA PRO A 5 -7.96 -7.33 -4.50
C PRO A 5 -9.38 -6.75 -4.58
N ILE A 6 -9.55 -5.68 -5.35
CA ILE A 6 -10.85 -5.02 -5.57
C ILE A 6 -11.33 -5.22 -7.01
N HIS A 7 -10.42 -5.12 -8.00
CA HIS A 7 -10.70 -5.25 -9.45
C HIS A 7 -11.97 -4.49 -9.91
N ARG A 8 -12.08 -3.20 -9.56
CA ARG A 8 -13.24 -2.35 -9.93
C ARG A 8 -12.79 -1.03 -10.50
N GLY A 9 -13.35 -0.66 -11.66
CA GLY A 9 -13.28 0.71 -12.19
C GLY A 9 -11.86 1.27 -12.38
N GLY A 10 -10.87 0.43 -12.72
CA GLY A 10 -9.48 0.86 -12.88
C GLY A 10 -8.58 0.68 -11.64
N ILE A 11 -9.10 0.12 -10.54
CA ILE A 11 -8.32 -0.24 -9.35
C ILE A 11 -8.18 -1.75 -9.26
N LEU A 12 -6.95 -2.23 -9.21
CA LEU A 12 -6.62 -3.65 -9.04
C LEU A 12 -6.75 -4.06 -7.58
N SER A 13 -6.01 -3.38 -6.70
CA SER A 13 -5.95 -3.71 -5.28
C SER A 13 -5.76 -2.46 -4.41
N ALA A 14 -6.14 -2.56 -3.13
CA ALA A 14 -5.87 -1.49 -2.18
C ALA A 14 -5.61 -2.04 -0.77
N GLY A 15 -4.80 -1.34 0.02
CA GLY A 15 -4.46 -1.74 1.38
C GLY A 15 -4.25 -0.55 2.30
N TYR A 16 -4.84 -0.62 3.49
CA TYR A 16 -4.76 0.42 4.50
C TYR A 16 -3.86 0.01 5.66
N ASP A 17 -3.01 0.92 6.15
CA ASP A 17 -2.29 0.81 7.43
C ASP A 17 -2.91 1.73 8.48
N PRO A 18 -3.47 1.19 9.56
CA PRO A 18 -3.98 2.01 10.65
C PRO A 18 -2.86 2.61 11.52
N SER A 19 -1.66 2.02 11.56
CA SER A 19 -0.55 2.51 12.40
C SER A 19 0.03 3.79 11.83
N ARG A 20 0.18 3.84 10.50
CA ARG A 20 0.73 4.99 9.76
C ARG A 20 -0.33 5.87 9.11
N ARG A 21 -1.58 5.42 9.07
CA ARG A 21 -2.70 6.07 8.38
C ARG A 21 -2.41 6.25 6.90
N TRP A 22 -1.92 5.18 6.27
CA TRP A 22 -1.52 5.15 4.86
C TRP A 22 -2.46 4.25 4.07
N LEU A 23 -2.95 4.71 2.93
CA LEU A 23 -3.74 3.90 2.00
C LEU A 23 -2.96 3.75 0.70
N ASP A 24 -2.50 2.54 0.42
CA ASP A 24 -1.88 2.19 -0.86
C ASP A 24 -2.97 1.70 -1.82
N ILE A 25 -3.06 2.33 -2.99
CA ILE A 25 -4.03 2.03 -4.05
C ILE A 25 -3.26 1.66 -5.31
N GLU A 26 -3.48 0.45 -5.80
CA GLU A 26 -2.91 -0.07 -7.03
C GLU A 26 -3.92 0.08 -8.17
N PHE A 27 -3.53 0.85 -9.19
CA PHE A 27 -4.33 1.08 -10.39
C PHE A 27 -4.04 0.01 -11.46
N ASP A 28 -4.93 -0.11 -12.44
CA ASP A 28 -4.77 -1.06 -13.57
C ASP A 28 -3.48 -0.82 -14.36
N THR A 29 -3.00 0.42 -14.39
CA THR A 29 -1.72 0.85 -14.94
C THR A 29 -0.49 0.31 -14.19
N HIS A 30 -0.68 -0.50 -13.14
CA HIS A 30 0.35 -1.02 -12.23
C HIS A 30 1.08 0.07 -11.42
N ARG A 31 0.54 1.29 -11.42
CA ARG A 31 1.00 2.37 -10.55
C ARG A 31 0.38 2.22 -9.17
N ILE A 32 1.17 2.54 -8.14
CA ILE A 32 0.69 2.51 -6.76
C ILE A 32 0.77 3.92 -6.22
N LEU A 33 -0.39 4.44 -5.81
CA LEU A 33 -0.48 5.71 -5.13
C LEU A 33 -0.71 5.46 -3.66
N ARG A 34 0.10 6.12 -2.85
CA ARG A 34 -0.02 6.16 -1.41
C ARG A 34 -0.66 7.46 -0.99
N VAL A 35 -1.75 7.33 -0.25
CA VAL A 35 -2.44 8.44 0.41
C VAL A 35 -1.96 8.49 1.85
N GLU A 36 -1.46 9.64 2.29
CA GLU A 36 -0.96 9.83 3.65
C GLU A 36 -1.97 10.58 4.54
N GLY A 37 -2.07 10.18 5.80
CA GLY A 37 -2.94 10.86 6.78
C GLY A 37 -4.42 10.50 6.70
N ILE A 38 -4.80 9.51 5.89
CA ILE A 38 -6.20 9.08 5.76
C ILE A 38 -6.68 8.29 6.97
N GLY A 39 -7.82 8.72 7.53
CA GLY A 39 -8.45 8.05 8.67
C GLY A 39 -9.01 6.67 8.32
N SER A 40 -9.10 5.80 9.32
CA SER A 40 -9.56 4.42 9.16
C SER A 40 -10.96 4.34 8.55
N GLU A 41 -11.85 5.26 8.92
CA GLU A 41 -13.21 5.34 8.39
C GLU A 41 -13.24 5.67 6.89
N ALA A 42 -12.44 6.63 6.44
CA ALA A 42 -12.36 7.02 5.04
C ALA A 42 -11.75 5.91 4.19
N ALA A 43 -10.69 5.26 4.70
CA ALA A 43 -10.09 4.10 4.05
C ALA A 43 -11.06 2.92 3.97
N GLU A 44 -11.80 2.62 5.05
CA GLU A 44 -12.78 1.53 5.04
C GLU A 44 -13.94 1.83 4.09
N ARG A 45 -14.43 3.07 4.05
CA ARG A 45 -15.42 3.50 3.05
C ARG A 45 -14.93 3.28 1.64
N PHE A 46 -13.69 3.67 1.33
CA PHE A 46 -13.09 3.43 0.02
C PHE A 46 -13.05 1.93 -0.33
N LEU A 47 -12.60 1.08 0.60
CA LEU A 47 -12.52 -0.37 0.40
C LEU A 47 -13.90 -1.03 0.21
N ARG A 48 -14.93 -0.53 0.89
CA ARG A 48 -16.32 -1.04 0.77
C ARG A 48 -17.10 -0.41 -0.37
N SER A 49 -16.62 0.68 -0.96
CA SER A 49 -17.32 1.42 -2.01
C SER A 49 -17.55 0.56 -3.26
N SER A 50 -18.72 0.73 -3.87
CA SER A 50 -19.03 0.12 -5.18
C SER A 50 -18.25 0.78 -6.32
N SER A 51 -17.85 2.05 -6.15
CA SER A 51 -17.14 2.85 -7.16
C SER A 51 -15.89 3.49 -6.54
N PRO A 52 -14.82 2.70 -6.32
CA PRO A 52 -13.63 3.18 -5.63
C PRO A 52 -12.90 4.28 -6.40
N PHE A 53 -12.84 4.21 -7.75
CA PHE A 53 -12.17 5.24 -8.56
C PHE A 53 -12.85 6.62 -8.48
N GLY A 54 -14.18 6.65 -8.46
CA GLY A 54 -14.94 7.89 -8.28
C GLY A 54 -14.68 8.51 -6.90
N TYR A 55 -14.71 7.69 -5.84
CA TYR A 55 -14.40 8.16 -4.49
C TYR A 55 -12.97 8.66 -4.38
N TRP A 56 -12.01 7.99 -5.04
CA TRP A 56 -10.62 8.45 -5.04
C TRP A 56 -10.49 9.85 -5.65
N LYS A 57 -11.11 10.10 -6.81
CA LYS A 57 -10.98 11.37 -7.51
C LYS A 57 -11.66 12.53 -6.77
N ASP A 58 -12.82 12.27 -6.18
CA ASP A 58 -13.64 13.30 -5.55
C ASP A 58 -13.20 13.58 -4.10
N GLU A 59 -12.90 12.53 -3.33
CA GLU A 59 -12.71 12.63 -1.88
C GLU A 59 -11.25 12.45 -1.44
N ILE A 60 -10.38 11.88 -2.28
CA ILE A 60 -9.01 11.54 -1.88
C ILE A 60 -7.96 12.40 -2.61
N GLU A 61 -8.00 12.46 -3.93
CA GLU A 61 -7.01 13.14 -4.78
C GLU A 61 -6.86 14.63 -4.40
N ASP A 62 -7.97 15.30 -4.08
CA ASP A 62 -7.98 16.73 -3.75
C ASP A 62 -7.77 16.99 -2.25
N ASN A 63 -8.26 16.11 -1.37
CA ASN A 63 -8.27 16.34 0.08
C ASN A 63 -7.03 15.81 0.82
N TYR A 64 -6.28 14.88 0.24
CA TYR A 64 -5.19 14.21 0.94
C TYR A 64 -3.88 14.29 0.15
N PRO A 65 -2.73 14.33 0.84
CA PRO A 65 -1.44 14.21 0.18
C PRO A 65 -1.29 12.81 -0.44
N VAL A 66 -1.17 12.79 -1.77
CA VAL A 66 -0.97 11.57 -2.55
C VAL A 66 0.43 11.57 -3.14
N ARG A 67 1.13 10.43 -3.03
CA ARG A 67 2.43 10.22 -3.65
C ARG A 67 2.48 8.89 -4.39
N GLU A 68 3.16 8.86 -5.52
CA GLU A 68 3.46 7.59 -6.19
C GLU A 68 4.55 6.85 -5.42
N VAL A 69 4.37 5.54 -5.26
CA VAL A 69 5.33 4.65 -4.57
C VAL A 69 5.57 3.40 -5.40
N SER A 70 6.75 2.82 -5.27
CA SER A 70 7.07 1.57 -5.95
C SER A 70 6.41 0.38 -5.25
N LEU A 71 6.14 -0.71 -5.99
CA LEU A 71 5.65 -1.99 -5.44
C LEU A 71 6.50 -2.48 -4.25
N ARG A 72 7.83 -2.30 -4.36
CA ARG A 72 8.78 -2.60 -3.28
C ARG A 72 8.53 -1.74 -2.05
N GLU A 73 8.31 -0.44 -2.18
CA GLU A 73 8.08 0.45 -1.04
C GLU A 73 6.77 0.13 -0.33
N SER A 74 5.71 -0.19 -1.08
CA SER A 74 4.43 -0.61 -0.50
C SER A 74 4.48 -1.98 0.18
N ASP A 75 5.31 -2.92 -0.28
CA ASP A 75 5.44 -4.25 0.35
C ASP A 75 6.48 -4.28 1.48
N SER A 76 7.54 -3.45 1.39
CA SER A 76 8.68 -3.44 2.33
C SER A 76 8.40 -2.79 3.67
N GLU A 77 7.14 -2.46 3.98
CA GLU A 77 6.74 -2.07 5.34
C GLU A 77 6.28 -3.25 6.19
N LYS A 78 6.64 -4.47 5.80
CA LYS A 78 6.95 -5.49 6.80
C LYS A 78 8.23 -5.05 7.50
N PRO A 79 8.34 -5.09 8.85
CA PRO A 79 9.64 -4.92 9.48
C PRO A 79 10.56 -5.93 8.82
N GLU A 80 11.60 -5.44 8.13
CA GLU A 80 12.64 -6.27 7.56
C GLU A 80 13.12 -7.20 8.67
N ALA A 81 12.69 -8.47 8.58
CA ALA A 81 13.24 -9.51 9.41
C ALA A 81 14.72 -9.57 9.01
N LYS A 82 15.55 -9.00 9.89
CA LYS A 82 17.01 -9.12 9.94
C LYS A 82 17.43 -10.60 9.98
N LYS A 83 17.19 -11.34 8.91
CA LYS A 83 17.61 -12.74 8.72
C LYS A 83 18.65 -12.89 7.61
N SER A 84 18.89 -11.85 6.81
CA SER A 84 19.81 -11.94 5.67
C SER A 84 21.30 -11.88 6.06
N LEU A 85 21.65 -11.32 7.23
CA LEU A 85 23.06 -11.18 7.61
C LEU A 85 23.65 -12.44 8.26
N ASP A 86 22.82 -13.18 9.01
CA ASP A 86 23.25 -14.37 9.77
C ASP A 86 23.49 -15.57 8.84
N ASP A 87 22.67 -15.69 7.78
CA ASP A 87 22.80 -16.74 6.75
C ASP A 87 24.05 -16.52 5.87
N LEU A 88 24.36 -15.27 5.53
CA LEU A 88 25.56 -14.89 4.79
C LEU A 88 26.86 -15.15 5.59
N LYS A 89 26.83 -14.99 6.91
CA LYS A 89 28.01 -15.25 7.77
C LYS A 89 28.29 -16.75 7.95
N ARG A 90 27.26 -17.60 7.87
CA ARG A 90 27.40 -19.07 7.91
C ARG A 90 27.95 -19.68 6.62
N LEU A 91 27.71 -19.03 5.47
CA LEU A 91 28.14 -19.54 4.16
C LEU A 91 29.61 -19.24 3.84
N PHE A 92 30.18 -18.17 4.43
CA PHE A 92 31.57 -17.75 4.22
C PHE A 92 32.47 -17.97 5.44
N GLY A 93 32.00 -18.70 6.45
CA GLY A 93 32.60 -18.78 7.78
C GLY A 93 33.18 -20.14 8.15
N ASP A 94 33.85 -20.83 7.24
CA ASP A 94 34.75 -21.94 7.57
C ASP A 94 36.01 -21.82 6.71
N LEU A 95 37.08 -21.29 7.32
CA LEU A 95 38.45 -21.25 6.82
C LEU A 95 39.34 -21.97 7.83
#